data_AF-A0A1C4VYM4-F1
#
_entry.id   AF-A0A1C4VYM4-F1
#
_cell.length_a   1.000
_cell.length_b   1.000
_cell.length_c   1.000
_cell.angle_alpha   90.00
_cell.angle_beta   90.00
_cell.angle_gamma   90.00
#
_symmetry.space_group_name_H-M   'P 1'
#
loop_
_entity.id
_entity.type
_entity.pdbx_description
1 polymer ?
#
loop_
_entity_poly.entity_id
_entity_poly.type
_entity_poly.pdbx_seq_one_letter_code
_entity_poly.pdbx_strand_id
1 'polypeptide(L)'
;MTTDDTRSRQPPSPGLAEAAAGEWEPWAGSRPSHGRMNRLAVAAFVLGLLGGVLGAVVGVVALRRIRRTGDRGRGLAVAGLVLCGVWALALALVLTGVVSRPDPPVGVRGLQAGDCFRVDDTPTGTRTAPEEVTTVPCTAPHDAELVDRLPAYVRHAGEAYPGTAALSARAETACRQQQRSYVLDPLSLPADVRLRWYVPSRVEWPTYPQITCYLAAGSTPLTRQLRQDATVVRPEQLAYLMATRELDDARAVLAAQGPTAAPDELRAMLARTATANGRFWLALSAQAWPAQVKEPMEKLIAEAQEAGAHWRDAEKTADRDQALRLVAQAEQRREPQTELAVRRALGLSTVQGEPAR
;
A
#
# COMPACT_ATOMS: atom_id res chain seq x y z
N MET A 1 -34.42 -58.91 27.37
CA MET A 1 -34.50 -58.26 28.69
C MET A 1 -35.77 -57.43 28.68
N THR A 2 -36.71 -57.79 29.55
CA THR A 2 -37.96 -57.11 29.96
C THR A 2 -37.70 -55.62 30.30
N THR A 3 -38.60 -54.65 30.08
CA THR A 3 -39.86 -54.34 30.80
C THR A 3 -40.69 -53.33 29.95
N ASP A 4 -42.00 -53.53 29.70
CA ASP A 4 -43.19 -53.20 30.55
C ASP A 4 -43.40 -51.69 30.76
N ASP A 5 -44.35 -51.05 30.06
CA ASP A 5 -45.75 -50.70 30.47
C ASP A 5 -45.78 -49.42 31.32
N THR A 6 -46.54 -48.35 31.05
CA THR A 6 -48.00 -48.19 31.26
C THR A 6 -48.34 -46.72 30.86
N ARG A 7 -49.11 -46.43 29.80
CA ARG A 7 -50.57 -46.17 29.74
C ARG A 7 -51.13 -45.09 30.69
N SER A 8 -51.69 -44.01 30.12
CA SER A 8 -52.97 -43.33 30.50
C SER A 8 -53.13 -42.06 29.65
N ARG A 9 -53.87 -42.02 28.54
CA ARG A 9 -55.33 -41.90 28.31
C ARG A 9 -56.05 -40.79 29.10
N GLN A 10 -56.64 -39.85 28.34
CA GLN A 10 -57.81 -39.07 28.77
C GLN A 10 -58.78 -38.84 27.57
N PRO A 11 -60.07 -39.24 27.66
CA PRO A 11 -61.17 -38.98 26.70
C PRO A 11 -62.20 -37.97 27.29
N PRO A 12 -63.47 -37.74 26.81
CA PRO A 12 -64.16 -38.01 25.51
C PRO A 12 -65.03 -36.82 24.91
N SER A 13 -65.39 -36.94 23.60
CA SER A 13 -66.69 -36.76 22.87
C SER A 13 -67.63 -35.52 23.02
N PRO A 14 -68.76 -35.35 22.24
CA PRO A 14 -69.20 -35.76 20.87
C PRO A 14 -69.67 -34.51 20.02
N GLY A 15 -69.93 -34.52 18.70
CA GLY A 15 -70.96 -35.28 17.97
C GLY A 15 -71.46 -34.54 16.70
N LEU A 16 -72.07 -35.32 15.79
CA LEU A 16 -73.07 -34.98 14.75
C LEU A 16 -72.60 -34.12 13.54
N ALA A 17 -72.94 -34.41 12.29
CA ALA A 17 -73.74 -35.46 11.66
C ALA A 17 -73.38 -35.55 10.16
N GLU A 18 -73.60 -36.72 9.59
CA GLU A 18 -73.48 -37.05 8.17
C GLU A 18 -74.87 -36.94 7.52
N ALA A 19 -74.99 -36.14 6.45
CA ALA A 19 -76.03 -36.15 5.40
C ALA A 19 -75.80 -34.90 4.51
N ALA A 20 -75.91 -34.88 3.19
CA ALA A 20 -76.55 -35.79 2.25
C ALA A 20 -75.88 -35.66 0.86
N ALA A 21 -76.03 -36.73 0.08
CA ALA A 21 -75.67 -36.81 -1.33
C ALA A 21 -76.45 -35.80 -2.19
N GLY A 22 -75.78 -35.31 -3.24
CA GLY A 22 -76.37 -34.54 -4.33
C GLY A 22 -75.45 -34.51 -5.55
N GLU A 23 -75.60 -35.51 -6.41
CA GLU A 23 -75.14 -35.49 -7.80
C GLU A 23 -75.97 -34.47 -8.62
N TRP A 24 -75.32 -33.51 -9.30
CA TRP A 24 -75.39 -33.28 -10.76
C TRP A 24 -74.61 -32.01 -11.19
N GLU A 25 -73.84 -32.13 -12.28
CA GLU A 25 -72.99 -31.14 -12.97
C GLU A 25 -73.81 -30.06 -13.74
N PRO A 26 -73.28 -29.17 -14.61
CA PRO A 26 -71.92 -28.69 -14.89
C PRO A 26 -71.81 -27.14 -14.87
N TRP A 27 -70.72 -26.56 -14.36
CA TRP A 27 -70.45 -25.12 -14.51
C TRP A 27 -69.11 -24.89 -15.20
N ALA A 28 -69.21 -24.12 -16.28
CA ALA A 28 -68.14 -23.70 -17.18
C ALA A 28 -66.90 -23.17 -16.45
N GLY A 29 -65.74 -23.47 -17.03
CA GLY A 29 -64.45 -23.16 -16.46
C GLY A 29 -64.23 -21.68 -16.14
N SER A 30 -63.42 -21.48 -15.12
CA SER A 30 -62.63 -20.25 -14.94
C SER A 30 -61.20 -20.68 -14.64
N ARG A 31 -60.34 -20.72 -15.67
CA ARG A 31 -58.89 -20.69 -15.43
C ARG A 31 -58.61 -19.42 -14.63
N PRO A 32 -57.83 -19.44 -13.54
CA PRO A 32 -57.42 -18.21 -12.88
C PRO A 32 -56.70 -17.35 -13.92
N SER A 33 -57.25 -16.18 -14.24
CA SER A 33 -56.56 -15.22 -15.06
C SER A 33 -55.38 -14.69 -14.25
N HIS A 34 -54.19 -15.19 -14.52
CA HIS A 34 -52.99 -14.47 -14.15
C HIS A 34 -52.97 -13.20 -15.00
N GLY A 35 -53.53 -12.11 -14.46
CA GLY A 35 -53.51 -10.79 -15.11
C GLY A 35 -52.10 -10.46 -15.60
N ARG A 36 -51.98 -9.98 -16.85
CA ARG A 36 -50.70 -9.68 -17.48
C ARG A 36 -49.91 -8.70 -16.61
N MET A 37 -48.68 -9.06 -16.26
CA MET A 37 -47.75 -8.18 -15.54
C MET A 37 -47.58 -6.87 -16.33
N ASN A 38 -47.86 -5.74 -15.70
CA ASN A 38 -47.74 -4.45 -16.37
C ASN A 38 -46.25 -4.12 -16.60
N ARG A 39 -45.80 -4.22 -17.85
CA ARG A 39 -44.41 -3.95 -18.27
C ARG A 39 -43.91 -2.55 -17.88
N LEU A 40 -44.83 -1.59 -17.73
CA LEU A 40 -44.51 -0.23 -17.25
C LEU A 40 -44.15 -0.21 -15.76
N ALA A 41 -44.69 -1.12 -14.94
CA ALA A 41 -44.34 -1.22 -13.52
C ALA A 41 -42.91 -1.75 -13.33
N VAL A 42 -42.50 -2.70 -14.18
CA VAL A 42 -41.11 -3.20 -14.21
C VAL A 42 -40.16 -2.11 -14.72
N ALA A 43 -40.54 -1.40 -15.78
CA ALA A 43 -39.73 -0.28 -16.28
C ALA A 43 -39.58 0.84 -15.22
N ALA A 44 -40.66 1.20 -14.51
CA ALA A 44 -40.60 2.17 -13.41
C ALA A 44 -39.70 1.72 -12.26
N PHE A 45 -39.68 0.43 -11.94
CA PHE A 45 -38.79 -0.14 -10.93
C PHE A 45 -37.31 -0.09 -11.37
N VAL A 46 -37.00 -0.49 -12.60
CA VAL A 46 -35.63 -0.47 -13.14
C VAL A 46 -35.11 0.96 -13.31
N LEU A 47 -35.93 1.88 -13.83
CA LEU A 47 -35.54 3.30 -13.95
C LEU A 47 -35.43 4.00 -12.58
N GLY A 48 -36.25 3.60 -11.60
CA GLY A 48 -36.14 4.07 -10.22
C GLY A 48 -34.88 3.57 -9.53
N LEU A 49 -34.43 2.35 -9.83
CA LEU A 49 -33.15 1.79 -9.38
C LEU A 49 -31.94 2.54 -9.95
N LEU A 50 -32.04 3.02 -11.19
CA LEU A 50 -30.98 3.76 -11.89
C LEU A 50 -30.95 5.27 -11.57
N GLY A 51 -31.81 5.76 -10.65
CA GLY A 51 -31.63 7.07 -10.02
C GLY A 51 -31.92 8.30 -10.91
N GLY A 52 -32.83 8.20 -11.90
CA GLY A 52 -33.20 9.32 -12.76
C GLY A 52 -34.55 9.98 -12.42
N VAL A 53 -34.66 11.30 -12.62
CA VAL A 53 -35.91 12.09 -12.52
C VAL A 53 -37.04 11.50 -13.38
N LEU A 54 -36.68 10.82 -14.47
CA LEU A 54 -37.60 10.10 -15.37
C LEU A 54 -38.31 8.92 -14.68
N GLY A 55 -37.70 8.28 -13.69
CA GLY A 55 -38.32 7.19 -12.91
C GLY A 55 -39.51 7.66 -12.05
N ALA A 56 -39.43 8.87 -11.50
CA ALA A 56 -40.51 9.46 -10.72
C ALA A 56 -41.75 9.78 -11.59
N VAL A 57 -41.54 10.36 -12.77
CA VAL A 57 -42.63 10.68 -13.71
C VAL A 57 -43.31 9.40 -14.22
N VAL A 58 -42.52 8.40 -14.62
CA VAL A 58 -43.06 7.11 -15.13
C VAL A 58 -43.75 6.32 -14.02
N GLY A 59 -43.24 6.34 -12.78
CA GLY A 59 -43.85 5.71 -11.62
C GLY A 59 -45.25 6.27 -11.30
N VAL A 60 -45.42 7.59 -11.32
CA VAL A 60 -46.72 8.25 -11.09
C VAL A 60 -47.75 7.91 -12.17
N VAL A 61 -47.32 7.86 -13.45
CA VAL A 61 -48.21 7.48 -14.57
C VAL A 61 -48.60 6.01 -14.49
N ALA A 62 -47.65 5.11 -14.16
CA ALA A 62 -47.92 3.68 -13.97
C ALA A 62 -48.92 3.43 -12.83
N LEU A 63 -48.80 4.15 -11.70
CA LEU A 63 -49.73 4.08 -10.57
C LEU A 63 -51.15 4.56 -10.91
N ARG A 64 -51.30 5.61 -11.73
CA ARG A 64 -52.61 6.08 -12.22
C ARG A 64 -53.26 5.09 -13.18
N ARG A 65 -52.47 4.42 -14.03
CA ARG A 65 -52.97 3.41 -14.97
C ARG A 65 -53.41 2.14 -14.25
N ILE A 66 -52.58 1.62 -13.33
CA ILE A 66 -52.89 0.44 -12.50
C ILE A 66 -54.14 0.67 -11.64
N ARG A 67 -54.35 1.88 -11.12
CA ARG A 67 -55.57 2.23 -10.38
C ARG A 67 -56.85 2.16 -11.22
N ARG A 68 -56.76 2.39 -12.53
CA ARG A 68 -57.91 2.35 -13.46
C ARG A 68 -58.13 0.96 -14.07
N THR A 69 -57.07 0.18 -14.25
CA THR A 69 -57.14 -1.13 -14.95
C THR A 69 -57.15 -2.34 -14.02
N GLY A 70 -56.79 -2.18 -12.74
CA GLY A 70 -56.77 -3.29 -11.77
C GLY A 70 -55.59 -4.27 -11.93
N ASP A 71 -54.58 -3.93 -12.72
CA ASP A 71 -53.46 -4.82 -13.04
C ASP A 71 -52.54 -5.13 -11.84
N ARG A 72 -51.98 -6.35 -11.77
CA ARG A 72 -50.93 -6.71 -10.80
C ARG A 72 -49.63 -5.93 -11.09
N GLY A 73 -49.04 -5.33 -10.06
CA GLY A 73 -47.79 -4.55 -10.17
C GLY A 73 -47.70 -3.33 -9.25
N ARG A 74 -48.75 -3.07 -8.46
CA ARG A 74 -48.82 -1.91 -7.56
C ARG A 74 -47.67 -1.85 -6.55
N GLY A 75 -47.24 -2.99 -6.00
CA GLY A 75 -46.12 -3.06 -5.05
C GLY A 75 -44.78 -2.64 -5.65
N LEU A 76 -44.50 -3.04 -6.90
CA LEU A 76 -43.26 -2.68 -7.62
C LEU A 76 -43.21 -1.18 -7.97
N ALA A 77 -44.35 -0.60 -8.37
CA ALA A 77 -44.43 0.84 -8.64
C ALA A 77 -44.23 1.68 -7.38
N VAL A 78 -44.72 1.22 -6.22
CA VAL A 78 -44.47 1.87 -4.92
C VAL A 78 -42.99 1.74 -4.53
N ALA A 79 -42.39 0.56 -4.68
CA ALA A 79 -40.98 0.35 -4.40
C ALA A 79 -40.07 1.27 -5.24
N GLY A 80 -40.34 1.40 -6.54
CA GLY A 80 -39.59 2.32 -7.42
C GLY A 80 -39.72 3.78 -7.00
N LEU A 81 -40.91 4.22 -6.56
CA LEU A 81 -41.12 5.60 -6.09
C LEU A 81 -40.41 5.88 -4.77
N VAL A 82 -40.43 4.91 -3.84
CA VAL A 82 -39.69 5.00 -2.56
C VAL A 82 -38.20 5.10 -2.84
N LEU A 83 -37.67 4.29 -3.77
CA LEU A 83 -36.26 4.34 -4.13
C LEU A 83 -35.85 5.69 -4.75
N CYS A 84 -36.69 6.26 -5.62
CA CYS A 84 -36.49 7.62 -6.13
C CYS A 84 -36.50 8.66 -5.01
N GLY A 85 -37.40 8.51 -4.02
CA GLY A 85 -37.46 9.37 -2.84
C GLY A 85 -36.20 9.28 -1.99
N VAL A 86 -35.66 8.07 -1.79
CA VAL A 86 -34.38 7.85 -1.08
C VAL A 86 -33.22 8.51 -1.83
N TRP A 87 -33.15 8.36 -3.15
CA TRP A 87 -32.14 9.03 -3.98
C TRP A 87 -32.25 10.55 -3.94
N ALA A 88 -33.47 11.09 -4.03
CA ALA A 88 -33.71 12.54 -3.94
C ALA A 88 -33.34 13.09 -2.56
N LEU A 89 -33.66 12.35 -1.49
CA LEU A 89 -33.27 12.70 -0.12
C LEU A 89 -31.74 12.64 0.04
N ALA A 90 -31.09 11.60 -0.46
CA ALA A 90 -29.63 11.49 -0.43
C ALA A 90 -28.96 12.65 -1.19
N LEU A 91 -29.45 12.99 -2.38
CA LEU A 91 -28.97 14.12 -3.16
C LEU A 91 -29.22 15.45 -2.44
N ALA A 92 -30.40 15.64 -1.85
CA ALA A 92 -30.72 16.84 -1.08
C ALA A 92 -29.80 16.97 0.14
N LEU A 93 -29.50 15.88 0.86
CA LEU A 93 -28.55 15.87 1.98
C LEU A 93 -27.11 16.22 1.53
N VAL A 94 -26.71 15.79 0.33
CA VAL A 94 -25.41 16.16 -0.27
C VAL A 94 -25.37 17.62 -0.72
N LEU A 95 -26.45 18.14 -1.30
CA LEU A 95 -26.55 19.52 -1.80
C LEU A 95 -26.69 20.54 -0.66
N THR A 96 -27.42 20.21 0.40
CA THR A 96 -27.59 21.05 1.59
C THR A 96 -26.38 21.02 2.53
N GLY A 97 -25.38 20.18 2.24
CA GLY A 97 -24.16 20.07 3.06
C GLY A 97 -24.40 19.43 4.43
N VAL A 98 -25.59 18.86 4.67
CA VAL A 98 -25.93 18.17 5.92
C VAL A 98 -25.06 16.92 6.11
N VAL A 99 -24.56 16.34 5.01
CA VAL A 99 -23.44 15.40 5.06
C VAL A 99 -22.15 16.20 5.15
N SER A 100 -21.56 16.29 6.35
CA SER A 100 -20.23 16.85 6.54
C SER A 100 -19.23 16.12 5.62
N ARG A 101 -18.73 16.81 4.61
CA ARG A 101 -17.54 16.33 3.91
C ARG A 101 -16.38 16.45 4.90
N PRO A 102 -15.56 15.41 5.11
CA PRO A 102 -14.35 15.57 5.89
C PRO A 102 -13.52 16.68 5.23
N ASP A 103 -13.05 17.64 6.04
CA ASP A 103 -12.17 18.70 5.54
C ASP A 103 -10.97 18.07 4.84
N PRO A 104 -10.48 18.67 3.73
CA PRO A 104 -9.28 18.18 3.08
C PRO A 104 -8.14 18.12 4.11
N PRO A 105 -7.34 17.04 4.10
CA PRO A 105 -6.24 16.92 5.04
C PRO A 105 -5.27 18.10 4.86
N VAL A 106 -5.07 18.88 5.93
CA VAL A 106 -4.14 20.02 5.96
C VAL A 106 -2.77 19.60 6.48
N GLY A 107 -1.76 20.42 6.17
CA GLY A 107 -0.38 20.18 6.58
C GLY A 107 0.19 18.91 5.94
N VAL A 108 1.05 18.21 6.67
CA VAL A 108 1.71 16.98 6.22
C VAL A 108 0.72 15.87 5.82
N ARG A 109 -0.50 15.87 6.36
CA ARG A 109 -1.53 14.86 6.05
C ARG A 109 -2.05 14.98 4.62
N GLY A 110 -1.97 16.18 4.04
CA GLY A 110 -2.40 16.47 2.68
C GLY A 110 -1.44 15.98 1.61
N LEU A 111 -0.19 15.71 1.99
CA LEU A 111 0.87 15.36 1.06
C LEU A 111 0.73 13.92 0.51
N GLN A 112 1.19 13.74 -0.72
CA GLN A 112 1.34 12.47 -1.41
C GLN A 112 2.82 12.14 -1.61
N ALA A 113 3.15 10.86 -1.74
CA ALA A 113 4.53 10.43 -2.01
C ALA A 113 5.01 11.06 -3.34
N GLY A 114 6.11 11.79 -3.32
CA GLY A 114 6.54 12.65 -4.43
C GLY A 114 6.36 14.14 -4.20
N ASP A 115 5.51 14.55 -3.25
CA ASP A 115 5.26 15.97 -3.03
C ASP A 115 6.47 16.65 -2.38
N CYS A 116 6.91 17.74 -3.02
CA CYS A 116 7.92 18.65 -2.50
C CYS A 116 7.24 19.79 -1.75
N PHE A 117 7.75 20.15 -0.57
CA PHE A 117 7.10 21.13 0.29
C PHE A 117 8.10 21.99 1.06
N ARG A 118 7.64 23.20 1.41
CA ARG A 118 8.28 24.07 2.38
C ARG A 118 7.58 23.95 3.72
N VAL A 119 8.36 24.09 4.78
CA VAL A 119 7.86 24.09 6.15
C VAL A 119 7.81 25.54 6.62
N ASP A 120 6.60 26.10 6.70
CA ASP A 120 6.41 27.48 7.12
C ASP A 120 6.44 27.51 8.67
N ASP A 121 7.48 28.13 9.25
CA ASP A 121 7.69 28.38 10.69
C ASP A 121 7.51 27.18 11.65
N THR A 122 8.43 26.20 11.60
CA THR A 122 8.57 25.22 12.70
C THR A 122 9.90 25.41 13.44
N PRO A 123 9.90 25.57 14.78
CA PRO A 123 11.13 25.54 15.55
C PRO A 123 11.86 24.22 15.29
N THR A 124 13.14 24.31 14.91
CA THR A 124 14.00 23.15 14.66
C THR A 124 14.02 22.26 15.91
N GLY A 125 13.48 21.03 15.82
CA GLY A 125 13.52 20.05 16.91
C GLY A 125 12.18 19.63 17.54
N THR A 126 11.04 20.13 17.06
CA THR A 126 9.73 19.59 17.46
C THR A 126 9.49 18.20 16.85
N ARG A 127 8.89 17.29 17.63
CA ARG A 127 8.53 15.92 17.21
C ARG A 127 7.11 15.84 16.62
N THR A 128 6.42 16.96 16.55
CA THR A 128 5.06 17.09 16.00
C THR A 128 5.16 17.41 14.51
N ALA A 129 4.23 16.88 13.73
CA ALA A 129 4.11 17.27 12.32
C ALA A 129 3.79 18.78 12.24
N PRO A 130 4.42 19.53 11.32
CA PRO A 130 4.05 20.92 11.09
C PRO A 130 2.58 21.00 10.66
N GLU A 131 1.86 21.92 11.29
CA GLU A 131 0.44 22.15 11.02
C GLU A 131 0.25 22.77 9.63
N GLU A 132 1.20 23.60 9.21
CA GLU A 132 1.22 24.25 7.91
C GLU A 132 2.45 23.82 7.11
N VAL A 133 2.20 23.34 5.90
CA VAL A 133 3.23 23.08 4.88
C VAL A 133 2.72 23.62 3.56
N THR A 134 3.62 24.16 2.75
CA THR A 134 3.29 24.64 1.41
C THR A 134 3.87 23.68 0.38
N THR A 135 3.01 22.95 -0.34
CA THR A 135 3.44 22.14 -1.49
C THR A 135 3.90 23.06 -2.62
N VAL A 136 5.05 22.76 -3.21
CA VAL A 136 5.66 23.52 -4.30
C VAL A 136 6.14 22.59 -5.40
N PRO A 137 6.31 23.06 -6.65
CA PRO A 137 7.00 22.26 -7.67
C PRO A 137 8.38 21.84 -7.18
N CYS A 138 8.78 20.59 -7.40
CA CYS A 138 10.09 20.10 -6.97
C CYS A 138 11.29 20.80 -7.62
N THR A 139 11.07 21.53 -8.72
CA THR A 139 12.08 22.38 -9.36
C THR A 139 12.25 23.74 -8.68
N ALA A 140 11.30 24.13 -7.82
CA ALA A 140 11.42 25.30 -6.97
C ALA A 140 12.18 24.96 -5.67
N PRO A 141 12.85 25.93 -5.03
CA PRO A 141 13.45 25.74 -3.71
C PRO A 141 12.44 25.20 -2.69
N HIS A 142 12.79 24.09 -2.04
CA HIS A 142 11.94 23.43 -1.03
C HIS A 142 12.76 22.78 0.08
N ASP A 143 12.10 22.51 1.20
CA ASP A 143 12.76 22.03 2.42
C ASP A 143 12.71 20.52 2.54
N ALA A 144 11.72 19.86 1.93
CA ALA A 144 11.56 18.42 2.02
C ALA A 144 10.75 17.81 0.88
N GLU A 145 10.93 16.51 0.68
CA GLU A 145 10.14 15.68 -0.23
C GLU A 145 9.54 14.49 0.53
N LEU A 146 8.23 14.27 0.36
CA LEU A 146 7.53 13.18 1.01
C LEU A 146 7.89 11.83 0.35
N VAL A 147 8.46 10.93 1.14
CA VAL A 147 8.83 9.58 0.68
C VAL A 147 7.61 8.67 0.68
N ASP A 148 6.92 8.55 1.81
CA ASP A 148 5.72 7.71 1.94
C ASP A 148 4.97 7.96 3.26
N ARG A 149 3.75 7.42 3.33
CA ARG A 149 2.93 7.33 4.54
C ARG A 149 2.60 5.88 4.83
N LEU A 150 3.19 5.38 5.91
CA LEU A 150 3.08 3.98 6.30
C LEU A 150 2.06 3.85 7.44
N PRO A 151 1.20 2.83 7.43
CA PRO A 151 0.37 2.53 8.58
C PRO A 151 1.29 2.20 9.77
N ALA A 152 1.07 2.87 10.90
CA ALA A 152 1.86 2.64 12.08
C ALA A 152 1.73 1.18 12.56
N TYR A 153 0.55 0.56 12.43
CA TYR A 153 0.30 -0.86 12.74
C TYR A 153 -0.76 -1.44 11.79
N VAL A 154 -0.81 -2.77 11.67
CA VAL A 154 -1.95 -3.47 11.06
C VAL A 154 -3.12 -3.29 12.02
N ARG A 155 -4.15 -2.53 11.60
CA ARG A 155 -5.25 -2.09 12.46
C ARG A 155 -5.97 -3.27 13.12
N HIS A 156 -5.86 -3.36 14.45
CA HIS A 156 -6.89 -4.01 15.27
C HIS A 156 -7.80 -2.92 15.85
N ALA A 157 -9.11 -3.11 15.78
CA ALA A 157 -10.05 -2.18 16.40
C ALA A 157 -9.80 -2.14 17.93
N GLY A 158 -9.60 -0.95 18.49
CA GLY A 158 -9.32 -0.77 19.92
C GLY A 158 -7.86 -0.85 20.35
N GLU A 159 -6.90 -0.84 19.42
CA GLU A 159 -5.48 -0.84 19.76
C GLU A 159 -5.07 0.44 20.53
N ALA A 160 -4.57 0.24 21.74
CA ALA A 160 -4.10 1.33 22.60
C ALA A 160 -2.89 2.04 21.98
N TYR A 161 -2.75 3.34 22.28
CA TYR A 161 -1.60 4.11 21.82
C TYR A 161 -0.28 3.48 22.31
N PRO A 162 0.59 2.99 21.41
CA PRO A 162 1.78 2.20 21.76
C PRO A 162 2.91 3.04 22.37
N GLY A 163 2.79 4.38 22.32
CA GLY A 163 3.80 5.30 22.81
C GLY A 163 4.75 5.79 21.72
N THR A 164 5.23 7.02 21.88
CA THR A 164 6.08 7.69 20.89
C THR A 164 7.39 6.94 20.64
N ALA A 165 7.99 6.35 21.69
CA ALA A 165 9.24 5.60 21.57
C ALA A 165 9.09 4.35 20.68
N ALA A 166 8.04 3.54 20.90
CA ALA A 166 7.75 2.37 20.09
C ALA A 166 7.48 2.75 18.62
N LEU A 167 6.69 3.81 18.40
CA LEU A 167 6.42 4.33 17.06
C LEU A 167 7.68 4.85 16.37
N SER A 168 8.58 5.50 17.11
CA SER A 168 9.81 6.07 16.55
C SER A 168 10.80 4.98 16.15
N ALA A 169 10.97 3.94 16.97
CA ALA A 169 11.81 2.79 16.62
C ALA A 169 11.30 2.06 15.37
N ARG A 170 9.97 1.92 15.26
CA ARG A 170 9.34 1.37 14.06
C ARG A 170 9.52 2.28 12.84
N ALA A 171 9.30 3.59 13.00
CA ALA A 171 9.44 4.57 11.94
C ALA A 171 10.86 4.59 11.38
N GLU A 172 11.88 4.51 12.24
CA GLU A 172 13.27 4.43 11.80
C GLU A 172 13.49 3.26 10.84
N THR A 173 13.04 2.05 11.20
CA THR A 173 13.22 0.86 10.36
C THR A 173 12.42 0.97 9.06
N ALA A 174 11.14 1.33 9.16
CA ALA A 174 10.23 1.36 8.04
C ALA A 174 10.55 2.48 7.04
N CYS A 175 10.87 3.69 7.53
CA CYS A 175 11.26 4.79 6.67
C CYS A 175 12.61 4.56 6.01
N ARG A 176 13.58 3.91 6.67
CA ARG A 176 14.86 3.53 6.02
C ARG A 176 14.64 2.53 4.89
N GLN A 177 13.74 1.57 5.09
CA GLN A 177 13.35 0.61 4.04
C GLN A 177 12.69 1.32 2.86
N GLN A 178 11.85 2.32 3.12
CA GLN A 178 11.14 3.02 2.06
C GLN A 178 11.99 4.06 1.34
N GLN A 179 12.88 4.78 2.04
CA GLN A 179 13.88 5.65 1.40
C GLN A 179 14.67 4.87 0.35
N ARG A 180 14.98 3.63 0.69
CA ARG A 180 15.71 2.68 -0.14
C ARG A 180 15.01 2.41 -1.48
N SER A 181 13.70 2.22 -1.52
CA SER A 181 12.95 2.07 -2.79
C SER A 181 12.73 3.41 -3.50
N TYR A 182 12.75 4.50 -2.74
CA TYR A 182 12.48 5.85 -3.23
C TYR A 182 13.70 6.51 -3.91
N VAL A 183 14.90 6.23 -3.40
CA VAL A 183 16.19 6.72 -3.90
C VAL A 183 17.01 5.50 -4.30
N LEU A 184 17.12 5.28 -5.61
CA LEU A 184 17.80 4.12 -6.18
C LEU A 184 19.32 4.27 -6.15
N ASP A 185 19.83 5.49 -6.29
CA ASP A 185 21.25 5.84 -6.18
C ASP A 185 21.49 6.75 -4.97
N PRO A 186 21.90 6.20 -3.81
CA PRO A 186 22.18 6.99 -2.61
C PRO A 186 23.29 8.04 -2.79
N LEU A 187 24.21 7.85 -3.75
CA LEU A 187 25.25 8.83 -4.03
C LEU A 187 24.68 10.10 -4.67
N SER A 188 23.50 10.01 -5.29
CA SER A 188 22.80 11.17 -5.82
C SER A 188 22.17 12.06 -4.74
N LEU A 189 22.08 11.60 -3.49
CA LEU A 189 21.53 12.43 -2.41
C LEU A 189 22.54 13.49 -1.96
N PRO A 190 22.16 14.76 -1.80
CA PRO A 190 23.04 15.74 -1.17
C PRO A 190 23.49 15.30 0.23
N ALA A 191 24.74 15.62 0.59
CA ALA A 191 25.37 15.15 1.83
C ALA A 191 24.70 15.67 3.11
N ASP A 192 23.93 16.75 3.03
CA ASP A 192 23.21 17.38 4.13
C ASP A 192 21.74 16.95 4.21
N VAL A 193 21.23 16.20 3.22
CA VAL A 193 19.88 15.63 3.26
C VAL A 193 19.78 14.54 4.32
N ARG A 194 18.68 14.54 5.08
CA ARG A 194 18.42 13.58 6.14
C ARG A 194 17.05 12.94 5.97
N LEU A 195 16.99 11.62 6.16
CA LEU A 195 15.73 10.93 6.37
C LEU A 195 15.16 11.34 7.73
N ARG A 196 13.92 11.80 7.72
CA ARG A 196 13.19 12.25 8.90
C ARG A 196 11.80 11.60 8.90
N TRP A 197 11.17 11.59 10.06
CA TRP A 197 9.85 11.03 10.20
C TRP A 197 9.02 11.76 11.25
N TYR A 198 7.72 11.79 11.00
CA TYR A 198 6.71 12.12 12.00
C TYR A 198 5.99 10.85 12.44
N VAL A 199 5.79 10.73 13.74
CA VAL A 199 4.97 9.70 14.35
C VAL A 199 3.77 10.35 15.02
N PRO A 200 2.58 9.73 14.97
CA PRO A 200 1.39 10.33 15.54
C PRO A 200 1.53 10.42 17.06
N SER A 201 1.07 11.53 17.62
CA SER A 201 0.90 11.71 19.05
C SER A 201 -0.27 10.87 19.58
N ARG A 202 -0.43 10.81 20.91
CA ARG A 202 -1.60 10.20 21.56
C ARG A 202 -2.92 10.83 21.08
N VAL A 203 -2.92 12.13 20.80
CA VAL A 203 -4.10 12.89 20.37
C VAL A 203 -4.45 12.58 18.92
N GLU A 204 -3.44 12.45 18.05
CA GLU A 204 -3.64 12.16 16.62
C GLU A 204 -3.95 10.68 16.36
N TRP A 205 -3.48 9.78 17.24
CA TRP A 205 -3.59 8.32 17.07
C TRP A 205 -4.98 7.81 16.64
N PRO A 206 -6.11 8.25 17.23
CA PRO A 206 -7.43 7.75 16.86
C PRO A 206 -7.84 8.10 15.42
N THR A 207 -7.33 9.21 14.88
CA THR A 207 -7.76 9.75 13.58
C THR A 207 -6.70 9.57 12.49
N TYR A 208 -5.41 9.60 12.86
CA TYR A 208 -4.27 9.54 11.94
C TYR A 208 -3.13 8.63 12.47
N PRO A 209 -3.32 7.30 12.50
CA PRO A 209 -2.29 6.36 12.96
C PRO A 209 -1.25 6.05 11.86
N GLN A 210 -0.66 7.08 11.25
CA GLN A 210 0.31 6.93 10.15
C GLN A 210 1.68 7.50 10.51
N ILE A 211 2.72 6.76 10.15
CA ILE A 211 4.11 7.21 10.15
C ILE A 211 4.35 7.93 8.82
N THR A 212 4.83 9.16 8.87
CA THR A 212 5.16 9.94 7.68
C THR A 212 6.67 9.96 7.50
N CYS A 213 7.18 9.48 6.37
CA CYS A 213 8.59 9.46 6.02
C CYS A 213 8.89 10.56 5.00
N TYR A 214 9.95 11.34 5.20
CA TYR A 214 10.35 12.39 4.26
C TYR A 214 11.86 12.60 4.26
N LEU A 215 12.38 13.11 3.15
CA LEU A 215 13.77 13.54 3.00
C LEU A 215 13.82 15.04 3.19
N ALA A 216 14.52 15.51 4.21
CA ALA A 216 14.66 16.91 4.53
C ALA A 216 16.01 17.45 4.06
N ALA A 217 16.00 18.64 3.48
CA ALA A 217 17.18 19.44 3.20
C ALA A 217 17.96 19.74 4.49
N GLY A 218 19.27 19.97 4.34
CA GLY A 218 20.11 20.43 5.43
C GLY A 218 20.12 21.95 5.53
N SER A 219 21.26 22.56 5.22
CA SER A 219 21.40 24.02 5.23
C SER A 219 20.99 24.66 3.90
N THR A 220 20.99 23.88 2.81
CA THR A 220 20.69 24.38 1.47
C THR A 220 19.37 23.81 0.99
N PRO A 221 18.41 24.64 0.51
CA PRO A 221 17.16 24.14 -0.05
C PRO A 221 17.39 23.21 -1.23
N LEU A 222 16.48 22.23 -1.37
CA LEU A 222 16.43 21.35 -2.52
C LEU A 222 15.82 22.08 -3.71
N THR A 223 16.33 21.84 -4.92
CA THR A 223 15.83 22.46 -6.16
C THR A 223 15.50 21.44 -7.24
N ARG A 224 15.40 20.16 -6.85
CA ARG A 224 15.01 19.05 -7.71
C ARG A 224 14.38 17.96 -6.87
N GLN A 225 13.63 17.08 -7.51
CA GLN A 225 13.19 15.84 -6.87
C GLN A 225 14.38 14.92 -6.52
N LEU A 226 14.20 14.16 -5.47
CA LEU A 226 15.07 13.10 -4.97
C LEU A 226 14.54 11.72 -5.37
N ARG A 227 13.23 11.59 -5.61
CA ARG A 227 12.63 10.36 -6.12
C ARG A 227 13.26 9.91 -7.43
N GLN A 228 13.62 8.62 -7.47
CA GLN A 228 14.11 7.95 -8.65
C GLN A 228 13.23 6.74 -8.95
N ASP A 229 12.73 6.65 -10.18
CA ASP A 229 11.99 5.49 -10.67
C ASP A 229 12.41 5.18 -12.12
N ALA A 230 11.71 4.23 -12.76
CA ALA A 230 12.02 3.79 -14.12
C ALA A 230 11.85 4.90 -15.18
N THR A 231 11.25 6.04 -14.85
CA THR A 231 11.19 7.21 -15.74
C THR A 231 12.44 8.09 -15.65
N VAL A 232 13.17 8.01 -14.53
CA VAL A 232 14.37 8.81 -14.25
C VAL A 232 15.65 8.00 -14.50
N VAL A 233 15.62 6.70 -14.25
CA VAL A 233 16.79 5.82 -14.31
C VAL A 233 16.72 4.92 -15.54
N ARG A 234 17.79 4.90 -16.35
CA ARG A 234 17.88 4.03 -17.54
C ARG A 234 17.94 2.55 -17.15
N PRO A 235 17.53 1.62 -18.03
CA PRO A 235 17.56 0.18 -17.73
C PRO A 235 18.93 -0.35 -17.28
N GLU A 236 20.01 0.08 -17.93
CA GLU A 236 21.39 -0.32 -17.57
C GLU A 236 21.85 0.27 -16.23
N GLN A 237 21.43 1.49 -15.91
CA GLN A 237 21.68 2.13 -14.61
C GLN A 237 20.93 1.39 -13.51
N LEU A 238 19.65 1.07 -13.74
CA LEU A 238 18.83 0.33 -12.80
C LEU A 238 19.39 -1.07 -12.53
N ALA A 239 19.81 -1.78 -13.58
CA ALA A 239 20.42 -3.10 -13.45
C ALA A 239 21.67 -3.06 -12.56
N TYR A 240 22.55 -2.07 -12.78
CA TYR A 240 23.73 -1.87 -11.95
C TYR A 240 23.39 -1.54 -10.49
N LEU A 241 22.54 -0.53 -10.26
CA LEU A 241 22.16 -0.09 -8.91
C LEU A 241 21.45 -1.19 -8.11
N MET A 242 20.61 -2.00 -8.76
CA MET A 242 19.96 -3.13 -8.10
C MET A 242 20.96 -4.25 -7.77
N ALA A 243 21.93 -4.50 -8.65
CA ALA A 243 22.95 -5.53 -8.42
C ALA A 243 23.88 -5.17 -7.24
N THR A 244 24.28 -3.91 -7.10
CA THR A 244 25.22 -3.49 -6.04
C THR A 244 24.57 -3.43 -4.65
N ARG A 245 23.28 -3.11 -4.59
CA ARG A 245 22.57 -2.79 -3.35
C ARG A 245 22.69 -3.82 -2.24
N GLU A 246 22.37 -5.10 -2.53
CA GLU A 246 22.42 -6.15 -1.50
C GLU A 246 23.85 -6.33 -0.96
N LEU A 247 24.85 -6.20 -1.83
CA LEU A 247 26.26 -6.35 -1.46
C LEU A 247 26.73 -5.18 -0.60
N ASP A 248 26.42 -3.95 -1.00
CA ASP A 248 26.80 -2.75 -0.24
C ASP A 248 26.17 -2.74 1.15
N ASP A 249 24.90 -3.14 1.26
CA ASP A 249 24.20 -3.28 2.52
C ASP A 249 24.84 -4.34 3.45
N ALA A 250 25.09 -5.54 2.92
CA ALA A 250 25.69 -6.62 3.68
C ALA A 250 27.09 -6.25 4.18
N ARG A 251 27.89 -5.60 3.31
CA ARG A 251 29.23 -5.12 3.66
C ARG A 251 29.20 -4.02 4.70
N ALA A 252 28.31 -3.04 4.57
CA ALA A 252 28.18 -1.96 5.54
C ALA A 252 27.85 -2.50 6.95
N VAL A 253 26.94 -3.47 7.03
CA VAL A 253 26.61 -4.14 8.31
C VAL A 253 27.79 -4.93 8.85
N LEU A 254 28.46 -5.72 8.01
CA LEU A 254 29.64 -6.50 8.41
C LEU A 254 30.79 -5.59 8.89
N ALA A 255 31.05 -4.48 8.20
CA ALA A 255 32.09 -3.53 8.59
C ALA A 255 31.77 -2.85 9.93
N ALA A 256 30.51 -2.47 10.16
CA ALA A 256 30.09 -1.78 11.38
C ALA A 256 30.03 -2.70 12.61
N GLN A 257 29.61 -3.97 12.44
CA GLN A 257 29.27 -4.86 13.55
C GLN A 257 30.19 -6.08 13.65
N GLY A 258 30.77 -6.54 12.55
CA GLY A 258 31.62 -7.73 12.48
C GLY A 258 32.76 -7.77 13.51
N PRO A 259 33.53 -6.67 13.70
CA PRO A 259 34.65 -6.64 14.64
C PRO A 259 34.27 -6.87 16.10
N THR A 260 33.01 -6.66 16.50
CA THR A 260 32.53 -6.80 17.88
C THR A 260 31.42 -7.84 18.07
N ALA A 261 30.85 -8.36 16.97
CA ALA A 261 29.73 -9.31 17.01
C ALA A 261 30.10 -10.68 17.61
N ALA A 262 29.09 -11.35 18.17
CA ALA A 262 29.23 -12.72 18.67
C ALA A 262 29.57 -13.70 17.51
N PRO A 263 30.16 -14.88 17.80
CA PRO A 263 30.58 -15.82 16.75
C PRO A 263 29.46 -16.21 15.76
N ASP A 264 28.26 -16.48 16.26
CA ASP A 264 27.12 -16.88 15.40
C ASP A 264 26.60 -15.72 14.55
N GLU A 265 26.59 -14.51 15.11
CA GLU A 265 26.22 -13.28 14.39
C GLU A 265 27.22 -12.96 13.28
N LEU A 266 28.53 -13.08 13.59
CA LEU A 266 29.60 -12.92 12.60
C LEU A 266 29.44 -13.93 11.46
N ARG A 267 29.21 -15.20 11.78
CA ARG A 267 28.98 -16.24 10.76
C ARG A 267 27.77 -15.91 9.88
N ALA A 268 26.68 -15.41 10.47
CA ALA A 268 25.51 -14.99 9.72
C ALA A 268 25.78 -13.77 8.82
N MET A 269 26.59 -12.79 9.27
CA MET A 269 27.00 -11.66 8.45
C MET A 269 27.91 -12.08 7.29
N LEU A 270 28.84 -12.99 7.51
CA LEU A 270 29.73 -13.54 6.48
C LEU A 270 28.93 -14.29 5.41
N ALA A 271 28.02 -15.19 5.81
CA ALA A 271 27.17 -15.93 4.88
C ALA A 271 26.28 -15.00 4.03
N ARG A 272 25.69 -13.96 4.66
CA ARG A 272 24.92 -12.93 3.93
C ARG A 272 25.78 -12.20 2.90
N THR A 273 26.99 -11.78 3.28
CA THR A 273 27.91 -11.05 2.40
C THR A 273 28.41 -11.91 1.25
N ALA A 274 28.79 -13.17 1.53
CA ALA A 274 29.21 -14.13 0.51
C ALA A 274 28.08 -14.40 -0.51
N THR A 275 26.85 -14.59 -0.02
CA THR A 275 25.66 -14.76 -0.87
C THR A 275 25.40 -13.51 -1.73
N ALA A 276 25.46 -12.32 -1.12
CA ALA A 276 25.25 -11.06 -1.83
C ALA A 276 26.32 -10.81 -2.91
N ASN A 277 27.59 -11.15 -2.64
CA ASN A 277 28.65 -11.07 -3.63
C ASN A 277 28.42 -12.03 -4.80
N GLY A 278 27.97 -13.25 -4.53
CA GLY A 278 27.60 -14.22 -5.57
C GLY A 278 26.46 -13.72 -6.46
N ARG A 279 25.42 -13.12 -5.87
CA ARG A 279 24.31 -12.51 -6.60
C ARG A 279 24.74 -11.29 -7.42
N PHE A 280 25.58 -10.43 -6.84
CA PHE A 280 26.18 -9.29 -7.52
C PHE A 280 26.94 -9.73 -8.77
N TRP A 281 27.88 -10.67 -8.62
CA TRP A 281 28.65 -11.23 -9.73
C TRP A 281 27.75 -11.83 -10.82
N LEU A 282 26.76 -12.65 -10.43
CA LEU A 282 25.83 -13.28 -11.36
C LEU A 282 24.96 -12.25 -12.10
N ALA A 283 24.42 -11.27 -11.39
CA ALA A 283 23.57 -10.23 -11.95
C ALA A 283 24.33 -9.38 -12.97
N LEU A 284 25.57 -9.00 -12.67
CA LEU A 284 26.40 -8.25 -13.62
C LEU A 284 26.80 -9.10 -14.83
N SER A 285 27.15 -10.37 -14.62
CA SER A 285 27.61 -11.28 -15.69
C SER A 285 26.49 -11.68 -16.67
N ALA A 286 25.24 -11.65 -16.23
CA ALA A 286 24.09 -12.03 -17.05
C ALA A 286 23.62 -10.91 -17.99
N GLN A 287 24.09 -9.68 -17.82
CA GLN A 287 23.64 -8.50 -18.55
C GLN A 287 24.49 -8.22 -19.79
N ALA A 288 23.83 -7.76 -20.86
CA ALA A 288 24.51 -7.24 -22.04
C ALA A 288 24.79 -5.74 -21.85
N TRP A 289 26.01 -5.40 -21.46
CA TRP A 289 26.41 -4.02 -21.18
C TRP A 289 26.68 -3.21 -22.47
N PRO A 290 26.32 -1.92 -22.50
CA PRO A 290 26.69 -1.03 -23.59
C PRO A 290 28.21 -0.98 -23.80
N ALA A 291 28.64 -0.78 -25.05
CA ALA A 291 30.06 -0.79 -25.42
C ALA A 291 30.93 0.14 -24.54
N GLN A 292 30.41 1.32 -24.19
CA GLN A 292 31.10 2.30 -23.35
C GLN A 292 31.37 1.85 -21.90
N VAL A 293 30.63 0.86 -21.39
CA VAL A 293 30.72 0.35 -20.00
C VAL A 293 31.44 -0.99 -19.94
N LYS A 294 31.63 -1.66 -21.08
CA LYS A 294 32.06 -3.05 -21.17
C LYS A 294 33.38 -3.31 -20.44
N GLU A 295 34.44 -2.57 -20.76
CA GLU A 295 35.77 -2.77 -20.16
C GLU A 295 35.77 -2.58 -18.62
N PRO A 296 35.29 -1.45 -18.05
CA PRO A 296 35.27 -1.31 -16.59
C PRO A 296 34.32 -2.31 -15.91
N MET A 297 33.26 -2.76 -16.59
CA MET A 297 32.36 -3.77 -16.06
C MET A 297 32.97 -5.17 -16.03
N GLU A 298 33.69 -5.56 -17.07
CA GLU A 298 34.44 -6.84 -17.10
C GLU A 298 35.48 -6.88 -15.98
N LYS A 299 36.16 -5.76 -15.73
CA LYS A 299 37.06 -5.63 -14.57
C LYS A 299 36.31 -5.78 -13.24
N LEU A 300 35.18 -5.11 -13.07
CA LEU A 300 34.36 -5.21 -11.85
C LEU A 300 33.85 -6.65 -11.61
N ILE A 301 33.44 -7.35 -12.66
CA ILE A 301 33.01 -8.75 -12.61
C ILE A 301 34.18 -9.65 -12.17
N ALA A 302 35.38 -9.43 -12.71
CA ALA A 302 36.58 -10.17 -12.30
C ALA A 302 36.93 -9.94 -10.83
N GLU A 303 36.92 -8.69 -10.36
CA GLU A 303 37.14 -8.33 -8.95
C GLU A 303 36.12 -9.03 -8.03
N ALA A 304 34.84 -9.04 -8.42
CA ALA A 304 33.77 -9.70 -7.67
C ALA A 304 33.96 -11.23 -7.60
N GLN A 305 34.46 -11.84 -8.68
CA GLN A 305 34.76 -13.27 -8.73
C GLN A 305 35.90 -13.63 -7.78
N GLU A 306 37.00 -12.86 -7.79
CA GLU A 306 38.14 -13.05 -6.90
C GLU A 306 37.77 -12.83 -5.43
N ALA A 307 37.07 -11.73 -5.12
CA ALA A 307 36.57 -11.46 -3.78
C ALA A 307 35.67 -12.60 -3.27
N GLY A 308 34.86 -13.18 -4.16
CA GLY A 308 33.98 -14.30 -3.86
C GLY A 308 34.69 -15.53 -3.30
N ALA A 309 35.94 -15.79 -3.68
CA ALA A 309 36.73 -16.88 -3.11
C ALA A 309 37.03 -16.62 -1.63
N HIS A 310 37.53 -15.43 -1.30
CA HIS A 310 37.84 -15.02 0.07
C HIS A 310 36.59 -15.01 0.95
N TRP A 311 35.44 -14.56 0.45
CA TRP A 311 34.17 -14.60 1.19
C TRP A 311 33.74 -16.02 1.56
N ARG A 312 33.84 -16.98 0.62
CA ARG A 312 33.50 -18.39 0.88
C ARG A 312 34.45 -19.05 1.86
N ASP A 313 35.72 -18.68 1.84
CA ASP A 313 36.70 -19.23 2.77
C ASP A 313 36.52 -18.63 4.17
N ALA A 314 36.14 -17.36 4.27
CA ALA A 314 35.80 -16.72 5.54
C ALA A 314 34.61 -17.39 6.24
N GLU A 315 33.62 -17.86 5.48
CA GLU A 315 32.46 -18.60 6.00
C GLU A 315 32.84 -19.96 6.60
N LYS A 316 33.84 -20.63 6.05
CA LYS A 316 34.22 -22.00 6.42
C LYS A 316 35.08 -22.07 7.68
N THR A 317 35.82 -21.01 7.99
CA THR A 317 36.72 -21.04 9.16
C THR A 317 35.94 -20.81 10.46
N ALA A 318 36.32 -21.56 11.50
CA ALA A 318 35.83 -21.36 12.86
C ALA A 318 36.66 -20.32 13.63
N ASP A 319 37.84 -19.94 13.13
CA ASP A 319 38.73 -18.95 13.72
C ASP A 319 38.29 -17.54 13.31
N ARG A 320 37.92 -16.73 14.30
CA ARG A 320 37.48 -15.35 14.13
C ARG A 320 38.55 -14.47 13.46
N ASP A 321 39.79 -14.55 13.90
CA ASP A 321 40.87 -13.71 13.40
C ASP A 321 41.22 -14.10 11.97
N GLN A 322 41.18 -15.41 11.67
CA GLN A 322 41.30 -15.88 10.31
C GLN A 322 40.14 -15.38 9.43
N ALA A 323 38.90 -15.46 9.91
CA ALA A 323 37.74 -14.96 9.18
C ALA A 323 37.89 -13.48 8.84
N LEU A 324 38.22 -12.64 9.82
CA LEU A 324 38.39 -11.19 9.62
C LEU A 324 39.57 -10.85 8.68
N ARG A 325 40.65 -11.64 8.68
CA ARG A 325 41.72 -11.51 7.67
C ARG A 325 41.23 -11.81 6.26
N LEU A 326 40.43 -12.86 6.09
CA LEU A 326 39.84 -13.22 4.80
C LEU A 326 38.83 -12.15 4.31
N VAL A 327 38.06 -11.55 5.22
CA VAL A 327 37.23 -10.36 4.93
C VAL A 327 38.09 -9.22 4.40
N ALA A 328 39.19 -8.88 5.08
CA ALA A 328 40.08 -7.82 4.62
C ALA A 328 40.68 -8.10 3.24
N GLN A 329 41.05 -9.36 2.95
CA GLN A 329 41.52 -9.77 1.63
C GLN A 329 40.44 -9.64 0.56
N ALA A 330 39.19 -10.01 0.86
CA ALA A 330 38.07 -9.84 -0.05
C ALA A 330 37.81 -8.36 -0.38
N GLU A 331 37.87 -7.49 0.63
CA GLU A 331 37.69 -6.04 0.47
C GLU A 331 38.83 -5.40 -0.35
N GLN A 332 40.07 -5.86 -0.19
CA GLN A 332 41.22 -5.39 -0.98
C GLN A 332 41.11 -5.69 -2.48
N ARG A 333 40.30 -6.67 -2.88
CA ARG A 333 40.07 -6.99 -4.30
C ARG A 333 39.19 -5.97 -5.01
N ARG A 334 38.36 -5.21 -4.28
CA ARG A 334 37.49 -4.19 -4.89
C ARG A 334 38.26 -2.88 -5.01
N GLU A 335 38.55 -2.48 -6.23
CA GLU A 335 39.22 -1.20 -6.47
C GLU A 335 38.20 -0.06 -6.59
N PRO A 336 38.28 0.99 -5.74
CA PRO A 336 37.34 2.12 -5.83
C PRO A 336 37.32 2.79 -7.21
N GLN A 337 38.44 2.78 -7.93
CA GLN A 337 38.53 3.37 -9.26
C GLN A 337 37.76 2.58 -10.33
N THR A 338 37.66 1.26 -10.18
CA THR A 338 36.86 0.40 -11.07
C THR A 338 35.38 0.74 -10.93
N GLU A 339 34.90 0.84 -9.69
CA GLU A 339 33.51 1.23 -9.41
C GLU A 339 33.18 2.63 -9.97
N LEU A 340 34.07 3.61 -9.75
CA LEU A 340 33.90 4.95 -10.30
C LEU A 340 33.93 4.96 -11.83
N ALA A 341 34.73 4.13 -12.48
CA ALA A 341 34.77 4.02 -13.94
C ALA A 341 33.45 3.47 -14.50
N VAL A 342 32.89 2.43 -13.88
CA VAL A 342 31.56 1.90 -14.24
C VAL A 342 30.49 2.97 -14.07
N ARG A 343 30.46 3.66 -12.92
CA ARG A 343 29.48 4.71 -12.64
C ARG A 343 29.56 5.85 -13.65
N ARG A 344 30.76 6.35 -13.96
CA ARG A 344 30.99 7.36 -15.01
C ARG A 344 30.45 6.91 -16.36
N ALA A 345 30.77 5.68 -16.78
CA ALA A 345 30.36 5.14 -18.08
C ALA A 345 28.83 4.93 -18.17
N LEU A 346 28.16 4.66 -17.05
CA LEU A 346 26.70 4.57 -16.94
C LEU A 346 26.01 5.93 -16.74
N GLY A 347 26.76 7.03 -16.61
CA GLY A 347 26.20 8.35 -16.27
C GLY A 347 25.59 8.41 -14.87
N LEU A 348 26.00 7.54 -13.95
CA LEU A 348 25.57 7.59 -12.55
C LEU A 348 26.37 8.65 -11.78
N SER A 349 25.84 9.06 -10.63
CA SER A 349 26.54 9.96 -9.72
C SER A 349 27.91 9.40 -9.36
N THR A 350 28.93 10.24 -9.34
CA THR A 350 30.31 9.84 -8.94
C THR A 350 30.81 10.59 -7.70
N VAL A 351 30.09 11.64 -7.33
CA VAL A 351 30.30 12.44 -6.12
C VAL A 351 28.95 12.59 -5.42
N GLN A 352 28.98 12.65 -4.08
CA GLN A 352 27.77 12.81 -3.27
C GLN A 352 26.98 14.05 -3.71
N GLY A 353 25.69 13.88 -4.00
CA GLY A 353 24.75 14.94 -4.38
C GLY A 353 24.70 15.28 -5.87
N GLU A 354 25.67 14.80 -6.67
CA GLU A 354 25.63 14.95 -8.12
C GLU A 354 24.42 14.16 -8.68
N PRO A 355 23.54 14.74 -9.50
CA PRO A 355 22.49 13.96 -10.15
C PRO A 355 23.07 13.04 -11.23
N ALA A 356 22.45 11.88 -11.45
CA ALA A 356 22.73 11.04 -12.60
C ALA A 356 22.37 11.77 -13.91
N ARG A 357 23.11 11.46 -14.99
CA ARG A 357 22.97 12.03 -16.33
C ARG A 357 22.33 11.06 -17.30
#